data_AF-A0A099ZQ95-F1
#
_entry.id   AF-A0A099ZQ95-F1
#
_cell.length_a   1.000
_cell.length_b   1.000
_cell.length_c   1.000
_cell.angle_alpha   90.00
_cell.angle_beta   90.00
_cell.angle_gamma   90.00
#
_symmetry.space_group_name_H-M   'P 1'
#
loop_
_entity.id
_entity.type
_entity.pdbx_description
1 polymer ?
#
loop_
_entity_poly.entity_id
_entity_poly.type
_entity_poly.pdbx_seq_one_letter_code
_entity_poly.pdbx_strand_id
1 'polypeptide(L)'
;ISQVRVSTVSSTRGGPGAGFGRTGGFGSSSLYNLGSANKRISPVGGVSSYSVRSGYGYGAGAGYFPPSYGGIQEVSINQNLLTPINVEIDPSFHRVRKEEKEQIKTLNNKFASFIDKVRFLEQQNKMLETKWSLLQDQKTARSNIAPMFEAYINNLRRQLDGLLNDKGRLEGELKNMQDLVEDFKSKYEDEINKRTAAENEFVVLKKDVDAAYMNKVELEAKVDALTDEINFLRSLYEAELRELQAQISDTSVVLSMDNSRNLDLDSIIAEVKAQYEEIANRSRAEAESWYQSKYEALQVTAGKHGDDLRNTKNEISEINRMIQRLQGEIENAKAQRTKLENAIAEAEERGEMAVKDARAKLEELEAALRKAKEDMARQLREYQELMNVKLALDIEIATYRKLLEGEESRLAGDGVGNVNISLVSSSGGGGYSSGLRGGSLSLGAGMGSGALGFSSGGGSTYTVTTT
;
A
#
# COMPACT_ATOMS: atom_id res chain seq x y z
N ILE A 1 -41.98 15.74 -59.91
CA ILE A 1 -42.05 16.43 -58.60
C ILE A 1 -42.09 15.35 -57.52
N SER A 2 -40.97 15.08 -56.88
CA SER A 2 -40.89 14.23 -55.69
C SER A 2 -39.74 14.74 -54.85
N GLN A 3 -40.07 15.13 -53.62
CA GLN A 3 -39.20 15.88 -52.74
C GLN A 3 -38.14 14.97 -52.12
N VAL A 4 -36.88 15.40 -52.24
CA VAL A 4 -35.73 14.84 -51.54
C VAL A 4 -35.68 15.47 -50.15
N ARG A 5 -35.75 14.66 -49.09
CA ARG A 5 -35.36 15.07 -47.74
C ARG A 5 -33.94 14.57 -47.48
N VAL A 6 -33.01 15.51 -47.32
CA VAL A 6 -31.65 15.27 -46.82
C VAL A 6 -31.66 15.59 -45.33
N SER A 7 -31.33 14.62 -44.49
CA SER A 7 -31.01 14.83 -43.08
C SER A 7 -29.52 14.61 -42.87
N THR A 8 -28.82 15.70 -42.56
CA THR A 8 -27.42 15.78 -42.15
C THR A 8 -27.27 15.25 -40.73
N VAL A 9 -26.34 14.31 -40.53
CA VAL A 9 -25.88 13.88 -39.21
C VAL A 9 -24.41 14.27 -39.09
N SER A 10 -24.14 15.34 -38.35
CA SER A 10 -22.79 15.80 -38.04
C SER A 10 -22.22 14.96 -36.90
N SER A 11 -21.16 14.20 -37.18
CA SER A 11 -20.33 13.57 -36.16
C SER A 11 -19.02 14.36 -36.03
N THR A 12 -18.92 15.17 -34.97
CA THR A 12 -17.67 15.82 -34.58
C THR A 12 -16.95 14.96 -33.54
N ARG A 13 -15.83 14.40 -33.97
CA ARG A 13 -14.81 13.71 -33.17
C ARG A 13 -13.92 14.78 -32.54
N GLY A 14 -13.88 14.85 -31.21
CA GLY A 14 -12.97 15.71 -30.45
C GLY A 14 -12.31 14.91 -29.33
N GLY A 15 -10.98 14.77 -29.39
CA GLY A 15 -10.18 13.96 -28.46
C GLY A 15 -10.00 14.60 -27.06
N PRO A 16 -9.44 13.84 -26.10
CA PRO A 16 -9.34 14.28 -24.71
C PRO A 16 -8.10 15.16 -24.50
N GLY A 17 -8.34 16.41 -24.10
CA GLY A 17 -7.34 17.34 -23.59
C GLY A 17 -7.49 17.48 -22.08
N ALA A 18 -6.38 17.35 -21.37
CA ALA A 18 -6.25 17.50 -19.92
C ALA A 18 -6.66 18.89 -19.41
N GLY A 19 -7.29 18.92 -18.24
CA GLY A 19 -7.63 20.13 -17.51
C GLY A 19 -7.87 19.85 -16.03
N PHE A 20 -6.88 20.23 -15.22
CA PHE A 20 -6.86 20.16 -13.76
C PHE A 20 -7.91 21.07 -13.10
N GLY A 21 -8.45 20.63 -11.96
CA GLY A 21 -8.47 21.48 -10.76
C GLY A 21 -9.83 21.82 -10.17
N ARG A 22 -10.22 21.07 -9.13
CA ARG A 22 -10.66 21.51 -7.78
C ARG A 22 -11.82 20.66 -7.25
N THR A 23 -11.56 19.91 -6.19
CA THR A 23 -12.33 19.89 -4.93
C THR A 23 -11.55 19.12 -3.87
N GLY A 24 -11.68 19.54 -2.61
CA GLY A 24 -10.87 19.15 -1.45
C GLY A 24 -10.87 17.65 -1.14
N GLY A 25 -9.96 17.12 -0.35
CA GLY A 25 -9.27 17.74 0.78
C GLY A 25 -9.60 16.92 2.02
N PHE A 26 -8.82 15.87 2.27
CA PHE A 26 -8.61 15.30 3.61
C PHE A 26 -7.20 14.73 3.66
N GLY A 27 -6.29 15.51 4.24
CA GLY A 27 -4.95 15.07 4.58
C GLY A 27 -5.00 14.17 5.81
N SER A 28 -4.41 12.99 5.71
CA SER A 28 -4.02 12.18 6.85
C SER A 28 -2.59 12.56 7.23
N SER A 29 -2.40 13.11 8.42
CA SER A 29 -1.08 13.25 9.06
C SER A 29 -1.12 12.65 10.46
N SER A 30 -0.51 11.49 10.59
CA SER A 30 0.18 11.10 11.81
C SER A 30 1.32 12.10 12.06
N LEU A 31 1.60 12.45 13.32
CA LEU A 31 2.94 12.48 13.94
C LEU A 31 2.84 12.98 15.40
N TYR A 32 3.85 12.60 16.15
CA TYR A 32 4.01 12.48 17.60
C TYR A 32 4.45 13.79 18.30
N ASN A 33 4.06 13.98 19.57
CA ASN A 33 4.88 14.53 20.68
C ASN A 33 4.00 14.66 21.95
N LEU A 34 4.30 13.96 23.05
CA LEU A 34 5.25 14.26 24.14
C LEU A 34 4.76 15.38 25.09
N GLY A 35 4.38 15.02 26.31
CA GLY A 35 4.04 16.01 27.35
C GLY A 35 3.40 15.49 28.63
N SER A 36 4.16 14.73 29.42
CA SER A 36 4.21 14.62 30.90
C SER A 36 2.97 14.75 31.82
N ALA A 37 2.98 13.86 32.82
CA ALA A 37 2.46 13.96 34.19
C ALA A 37 0.94 13.74 34.43
N ASN A 38 0.55 12.57 34.93
CA ASN A 38 0.59 12.27 36.36
C ASN A 38 0.03 10.86 36.71
N LYS A 39 0.77 10.24 37.63
CA LYS A 39 0.52 9.10 38.52
C LYS A 39 -0.91 8.53 38.70
N ARG A 40 -0.93 7.18 38.71
CA ARG A 40 -1.62 6.23 39.63
C ARG A 40 -3.13 6.00 39.38
N ILE A 41 -3.73 4.80 39.41
CA ILE A 41 -3.46 3.42 39.85
C ILE A 41 -4.49 2.52 39.12
N SER A 42 -4.19 1.26 38.82
CA SER A 42 -5.18 0.18 38.72
C SER A 42 -4.53 -1.23 38.75
N PRO A 43 -5.30 -2.29 39.04
CA PRO A 43 -4.98 -3.28 40.09
C PRO A 43 -4.78 -4.72 39.53
N VAL A 44 -5.10 -5.72 40.35
CA VAL A 44 -5.08 -7.19 40.13
C VAL A 44 -3.77 -7.83 40.63
N GLY A 45 -3.75 -8.83 41.50
CA GLY A 45 -4.76 -9.77 42.00
C GLY A 45 -4.05 -11.12 42.27
N GLY A 46 -4.48 -11.87 43.28
CA GLY A 46 -3.89 -13.16 43.68
C GLY A 46 -3.67 -13.19 45.20
N VAL A 47 -4.62 -13.65 46.03
CA VAL A 47 -5.06 -15.04 46.26
C VAL A 47 -3.90 -15.99 46.57
N SER A 48 -3.65 -16.26 47.86
CA SER A 48 -3.56 -17.63 48.39
C SER A 48 -3.32 -17.66 49.90
N SER A 49 -4.28 -18.31 50.55
CA SER A 49 -4.25 -19.14 51.75
C SER A 49 -2.92 -19.76 52.19
N TYR A 50 -2.67 -19.78 53.50
CA TYR A 50 -2.53 -21.03 54.29
C TYR A 50 -2.63 -20.77 55.81
N SER A 51 -3.40 -21.66 56.47
CA SER A 51 -3.32 -22.24 57.83
C SER A 51 -2.41 -21.58 58.90
N VAL A 52 -2.74 -21.62 60.20
CA VAL A 52 -2.72 -22.82 61.07
C VAL A 52 -3.44 -22.52 62.42
N ARG A 53 -4.46 -23.34 62.77
CA ARG A 53 -4.73 -24.01 64.09
C ARG A 53 -4.92 -23.11 65.33
N SER A 54 -5.77 -23.36 66.33
CA SER A 54 -6.61 -24.43 66.89
C SER A 54 -7.58 -23.68 67.83
N GLY A 55 -8.77 -24.11 68.21
CA GLY A 55 -9.45 -25.39 68.14
C GLY A 55 -10.55 -25.38 69.21
N TYR A 56 -11.64 -26.13 68.95
CA TYR A 56 -12.60 -26.74 69.88
C TYR A 56 -13.27 -25.88 70.98
N GLY A 57 -14.57 -25.93 71.24
CA GLY A 57 -15.62 -26.82 70.77
C GLY A 57 -16.86 -26.70 71.68
N TYR A 58 -18.02 -27.02 71.09
CA TYR A 58 -19.21 -27.69 71.65
C TYR A 58 -19.94 -27.24 72.94
N GLY A 59 -21.28 -27.24 72.81
CA GLY A 59 -22.24 -27.71 73.85
C GLY A 59 -22.97 -26.59 74.58
N ALA A 60 -24.23 -26.25 74.28
CA ALA A 60 -25.48 -26.99 74.56
C ALA A 60 -25.74 -27.23 76.06
N GLY A 61 -26.87 -26.72 76.58
CA GLY A 61 -27.43 -27.19 77.85
C GLY A 61 -28.28 -26.15 78.60
N ALA A 62 -29.59 -26.36 78.60
CA ALA A 62 -30.57 -25.69 79.45
C ALA A 62 -30.51 -26.19 80.90
N GLY A 63 -30.95 -25.38 81.86
CA GLY A 63 -31.18 -25.83 83.24
C GLY A 63 -31.72 -24.73 84.16
N TYR A 64 -32.95 -24.91 84.62
CA TYR A 64 -33.63 -24.19 85.71
C TYR A 64 -33.30 -24.88 87.05
N PHE A 65 -33.32 -24.17 88.19
CA PHE A 65 -33.59 -24.59 89.61
C PHE A 65 -32.86 -23.66 90.64
N PRO A 66 -33.34 -23.53 91.90
CA PRO A 66 -33.48 -22.24 92.60
C PRO A 66 -32.80 -22.21 94.01
N PRO A 67 -33.28 -21.46 95.04
CA PRO A 67 -32.53 -20.51 95.88
C PRO A 67 -32.05 -21.06 97.25
N SER A 68 -31.22 -20.30 98.02
CA SER A 68 -30.93 -20.39 99.49
C SER A 68 -29.47 -20.01 99.81
N TYR A 69 -29.00 -19.57 100.98
CA TYR A 69 -29.47 -19.15 102.32
C TYR A 69 -28.25 -18.48 102.98
N GLY A 70 -28.42 -17.58 103.97
CA GLY A 70 -27.32 -17.21 104.88
C GLY A 70 -27.56 -15.92 105.67
N GLY A 71 -28.34 -16.00 106.75
CA GLY A 71 -28.43 -14.96 107.78
C GLY A 71 -27.58 -15.32 109.01
N ILE A 72 -27.16 -14.30 109.78
CA ILE A 72 -26.62 -14.35 111.16
C ILE A 72 -27.00 -13.00 111.82
N GLN A 73 -28.08 -12.95 112.62
CA GLN A 73 -28.14 -13.04 114.10
C GLN A 73 -28.10 -11.66 114.80
N GLU A 74 -29.25 -11.29 115.36
CA GLU A 74 -29.44 -10.24 116.35
C GLU A 74 -29.06 -10.74 117.76
N VAL A 75 -28.33 -9.95 118.55
CA VAL A 75 -28.17 -10.15 120.01
C VAL A 75 -28.18 -8.79 120.73
N SER A 76 -28.92 -8.77 121.83
CA SER A 76 -29.36 -7.66 122.65
C SER A 76 -28.31 -7.04 123.60
N ILE A 77 -28.31 -5.69 123.63
CA ILE A 77 -28.30 -4.74 124.77
C ILE A 77 -27.36 -4.98 125.96
N ASN A 78 -26.58 -3.93 126.31
CA ASN A 78 -26.31 -3.58 127.71
C ASN A 78 -26.34 -2.05 127.92
N GLN A 79 -27.41 -1.57 128.55
CA GLN A 79 -27.80 -0.17 128.73
C GLN A 79 -27.18 0.49 129.98
N ASN A 80 -25.97 0.15 130.43
CA ASN A 80 -25.38 0.78 131.63
C ASN A 80 -23.84 0.73 131.79
N LEU A 81 -23.04 0.63 130.71
CA LEU A 81 -21.61 0.96 130.80
C LEU A 81 -21.41 2.48 130.67
N LEU A 82 -21.97 3.18 131.64
CA LEU A 82 -21.67 4.55 132.02
C LEU A 82 -20.30 4.55 132.73
N THR A 83 -19.27 5.10 132.09
CA THR A 83 -18.41 6.18 132.60
C THR A 83 -17.24 6.46 131.64
N PRO A 84 -16.80 7.72 131.48
CA PRO A 84 -16.00 8.16 130.34
C PRO A 84 -14.50 8.04 130.62
N ILE A 85 -13.73 7.44 129.70
CA ILE A 85 -12.29 7.71 129.62
C ILE A 85 -12.10 8.97 128.79
N ASN A 86 -11.98 10.08 129.50
CA ASN A 86 -11.60 11.39 129.00
C ASN A 86 -10.17 11.30 128.45
N VAL A 87 -10.02 11.26 127.13
CA VAL A 87 -8.76 11.67 126.48
C VAL A 87 -9.05 13.04 125.91
N GLU A 88 -8.54 14.06 126.60
CA GLU A 88 -8.43 15.40 126.06
C GLU A 88 -7.50 15.33 124.82
N ILE A 89 -8.09 15.02 123.66
CA ILE A 89 -7.43 15.07 122.37
C ILE A 89 -7.70 16.47 121.81
N ASP A 90 -6.62 17.23 121.77
CA ASP A 90 -6.47 18.60 121.30
C ASP A 90 -7.51 19.06 120.22
N PRO A 91 -8.29 20.14 120.48
CA PRO A 91 -9.19 20.77 119.50
C PRO A 91 -8.52 21.15 118.16
N SER A 92 -7.19 21.27 118.14
CA SER A 92 -6.41 21.54 116.93
C SER A 92 -6.39 20.34 115.95
N PHE A 93 -6.36 19.10 116.46
CA PHE A 93 -6.22 17.88 115.65
C PHE A 93 -7.51 17.49 114.92
N HIS A 94 -8.67 17.74 115.52
CA HIS A 94 -9.97 17.58 114.87
C HIS A 94 -10.20 18.59 113.74
N ARG A 95 -9.65 19.81 113.87
CA ARG A 95 -9.72 20.83 112.83
C ARG A 95 -8.89 20.45 111.60
N VAL A 96 -7.65 19.99 111.80
CA VAL A 96 -6.77 19.52 110.71
C VAL A 96 -7.36 18.30 109.99
N ARG A 97 -7.88 17.30 110.72
CA ARG A 97 -8.52 16.13 110.10
C ARG A 97 -9.81 16.49 109.34
N LYS A 98 -10.53 17.53 109.77
CA LYS A 98 -11.72 18.04 109.07
C LYS A 98 -11.32 18.81 107.80
N GLU A 99 -10.27 19.63 107.86
CA GLU A 99 -9.68 20.30 106.70
C GLU A 99 -9.08 19.32 105.69
N GLU A 100 -8.33 18.30 106.11
CA GLU A 100 -7.84 17.23 105.23
C GLU A 100 -8.98 16.45 104.59
N LYS A 101 -10.05 16.15 105.33
CA LYS A 101 -11.24 15.50 104.79
C LYS A 101 -11.98 16.38 103.77
N GLU A 102 -12.01 17.69 103.96
CA GLU A 102 -12.54 18.65 102.98
C GLU A 102 -11.63 18.79 101.76
N GLN A 103 -10.30 18.81 101.94
CA GLN A 103 -9.34 18.82 100.84
C GLN A 103 -9.44 17.52 100.01
N ILE A 104 -9.52 16.36 100.67
CA ILE A 104 -9.75 15.07 100.00
C ILE A 104 -11.10 15.06 99.28
N LYS A 105 -12.17 15.61 99.87
CA LYS A 105 -13.46 15.75 99.17
C LYS A 105 -13.36 16.67 97.96
N THR A 106 -12.63 17.78 98.07
CA THR A 106 -12.44 18.73 96.96
C THR A 106 -11.61 18.10 95.85
N LEU A 107 -10.59 17.33 96.20
CA LEU A 107 -9.77 16.57 95.26
C LEU A 107 -10.57 15.45 94.61
N ASN A 108 -11.39 14.74 95.38
CA ASN A 108 -12.26 13.67 94.89
C ASN A 108 -13.37 14.23 93.96
N ASN A 109 -13.94 15.40 94.28
CA ASN A 109 -14.86 16.10 93.38
C ASN A 109 -14.15 16.54 92.07
N LYS A 110 -12.88 16.93 92.14
CA LYS A 110 -12.06 17.19 90.95
C LYS A 110 -11.76 15.90 90.16
N PHE A 111 -11.49 14.78 90.83
CA PHE A 111 -11.32 13.49 90.15
C PHE A 111 -12.61 13.01 89.51
N ALA A 112 -13.76 13.18 90.18
CA ALA A 112 -15.06 12.88 89.61
C ALA A 112 -15.32 13.72 88.35
N SER A 113 -15.03 15.03 88.37
CA SER A 113 -15.18 15.87 87.17
C SER A 113 -14.20 15.52 86.05
N PHE A 114 -12.97 15.08 86.37
CA PHE A 114 -12.05 14.54 85.38
C PHE A 114 -12.51 13.20 84.80
N ILE A 115 -13.04 12.30 85.62
CA ILE A 115 -13.62 11.02 85.16
C ILE A 115 -14.81 11.29 84.23
N ASP A 116 -15.69 12.22 84.58
CA ASP A 116 -16.81 12.62 83.73
C ASP A 116 -16.31 13.23 82.41
N LYS A 117 -15.23 14.02 82.44
CA LYS A 117 -14.63 14.59 81.24
C LYS A 117 -13.99 13.53 80.34
N VAL A 118 -13.31 12.53 80.91
CA VAL A 118 -12.75 11.41 80.16
C VAL A 118 -13.86 10.57 79.55
N ARG A 119 -14.91 10.24 80.30
CA ARG A 119 -16.08 9.51 79.76
C ARG A 119 -16.76 10.27 78.63
N PHE A 120 -16.91 11.58 78.76
CA PHE A 120 -17.46 12.43 77.70
C PHE A 120 -16.57 12.40 76.44
N LEU A 121 -15.25 12.48 76.60
CA LEU A 121 -14.30 12.40 75.47
C LEU A 121 -14.27 11.01 74.84
N GLU A 122 -14.32 9.94 75.63
CA GLU A 122 -14.44 8.56 75.13
C GLU A 122 -15.73 8.37 74.34
N GLN A 123 -16.85 8.91 74.83
CA GLN A 123 -18.13 8.84 74.14
C GLN A 123 -18.11 9.65 72.84
N GLN A 124 -17.44 10.81 72.83
CA GLN A 124 -17.22 11.58 71.60
C GLN A 124 -16.32 10.86 70.61
N ASN A 125 -15.23 10.24 71.05
CA ASN A 125 -14.35 9.46 70.19
C ASN A 125 -15.08 8.26 69.59
N LYS A 126 -15.90 7.55 70.37
CA LYS A 126 -16.72 6.45 69.85
C LYS A 126 -17.77 6.92 68.83
N MET A 127 -18.34 8.12 69.03
CA MET A 127 -19.21 8.75 68.03
C MET A 127 -18.44 9.12 66.76
N LEU A 128 -17.19 9.61 66.89
CA LEU A 128 -16.34 9.93 65.75
C LEU A 128 -15.90 8.68 64.99
N GLU A 129 -15.57 7.59 65.68
CA GLU A 129 -15.22 6.30 65.07
C GLU A 129 -16.38 5.71 64.29
N THR A 130 -17.60 5.73 64.85
CA THR A 130 -18.80 5.25 64.16
C THR A 130 -19.14 6.12 62.95
N LYS A 131 -19.03 7.45 63.07
CA LYS A 131 -19.17 8.37 61.93
C LYS A 131 -18.11 8.13 60.87
N TRP A 132 -16.86 7.90 61.26
CA TRP A 132 -15.76 7.60 60.36
C TRP A 132 -15.99 6.28 59.60
N SER A 133 -16.40 5.22 60.29
CA SER A 133 -16.74 3.94 59.68
C SER A 133 -17.88 4.10 58.66
N LEU A 134 -18.94 4.82 59.02
CA LEU A 134 -20.07 5.05 58.13
C LEU A 134 -19.68 5.85 56.89
N LEU A 135 -18.86 6.90 57.05
CA LEU A 135 -18.33 7.70 55.94
C LEU A 135 -17.41 6.88 55.03
N GLN A 136 -16.60 5.99 55.61
CA GLN A 136 -15.72 5.11 54.86
C GLN A 136 -16.53 4.11 54.01
N ASP A 137 -17.56 3.49 54.61
CA ASP A 137 -18.45 2.55 53.91
C ASP A 137 -19.28 3.24 52.82
N GLN A 138 -19.71 4.48 53.06
CA GLN A 138 -20.44 5.27 52.06
C GLN A 138 -19.55 5.67 50.88
N LYS A 139 -18.25 5.90 51.10
CA LYS A 139 -17.29 6.23 50.03
C LYS A 139 -17.01 5.06 49.08
N THR A 140 -17.27 3.83 49.52
CA THR A 140 -17.13 2.61 48.70
C THR A 140 -18.32 2.32 47.79
N ALA A 141 -19.43 3.05 47.88
CA ALA A 141 -20.51 3.01 46.90
C ALA A 141 -20.14 3.82 45.63
N ARG A 142 -19.03 3.46 44.97
CA ARG A 142 -18.72 4.00 43.63
C ARG A 142 -19.68 3.36 42.64
N SER A 143 -20.45 4.19 41.94
CA SER A 143 -21.33 3.77 40.85
C SER A 143 -20.55 2.97 39.79
N ASN A 144 -20.87 1.69 39.66
CA ASN A 144 -20.18 0.75 38.77
C ASN A 144 -20.67 0.92 37.32
N ILE A 145 -20.26 2.02 36.67
CA ILE A 145 -20.67 2.36 35.30
C ILE A 145 -19.69 1.85 34.23
N ALA A 146 -18.52 1.37 34.65
CA ALA A 146 -17.49 0.83 33.77
C ALA A 146 -17.99 -0.33 32.89
N PRO A 147 -18.78 -1.30 33.39
CA PRO A 147 -19.31 -2.38 32.56
C PRO A 147 -20.26 -1.92 31.46
N MET A 148 -21.01 -0.83 31.69
CA MET A 148 -21.89 -0.25 30.66
C MET A 148 -21.07 0.39 29.53
N PHE A 149 -20.02 1.15 29.87
CA PHE A 149 -19.11 1.71 28.87
C PHE A 149 -18.35 0.61 28.13
N GLU A 150 -17.92 -0.44 28.82
CA GLU A 150 -17.24 -1.57 28.20
C GLU A 150 -18.16 -2.34 27.24
N ALA A 151 -19.42 -2.58 27.61
CA ALA A 151 -20.41 -3.16 26.72
C ALA A 151 -20.68 -2.26 25.50
N TYR A 152 -20.76 -0.94 25.68
CA TYR A 152 -20.94 0.01 24.58
C TYR A 152 -19.73 0.05 23.64
N ILE A 153 -18.51 0.06 24.19
CA ILE A 153 -17.26 -0.01 23.42
C ILE A 153 -17.19 -1.32 22.63
N ASN A 154 -17.54 -2.45 23.25
CA ASN A 154 -17.55 -3.75 22.58
C ASN A 154 -18.61 -3.81 21.46
N ASN A 155 -19.77 -3.19 21.64
CA ASN A 155 -20.76 -3.06 20.59
C ASN A 155 -20.25 -2.21 19.41
N LEU A 156 -19.62 -1.06 19.70
CA LEU A 156 -19.02 -0.22 18.65
C LEU A 156 -17.91 -0.94 17.90
N ARG A 157 -17.07 -1.73 18.58
CA ARG A 157 -16.03 -2.56 17.95
C ARG A 157 -16.65 -3.59 17.01
N ARG A 158 -17.68 -4.31 17.46
CA ARG A 158 -18.41 -5.25 16.59
C ARG A 158 -19.03 -4.59 15.36
N GLN A 159 -19.58 -3.39 15.51
CA GLN A 159 -20.11 -2.62 14.37
C GLN A 159 -19.00 -2.23 13.40
N LEU A 160 -17.84 -1.79 13.91
CA LEU A 160 -16.68 -1.48 13.08
C LEU A 160 -16.18 -2.72 12.33
N ASP A 161 -16.06 -3.86 12.99
CA ASP A 161 -15.63 -5.11 12.36
C ASP A 161 -16.64 -5.56 11.29
N GLY A 162 -17.95 -5.42 11.54
CA GLY A 162 -19.00 -5.67 10.55
C GLY A 162 -18.86 -4.77 9.33
N LEU A 163 -18.68 -3.46 9.53
CA LEU A 163 -18.46 -2.50 8.44
C LEU A 163 -17.17 -2.75 7.67
N LEU A 164 -16.09 -3.19 8.34
CA LEU A 164 -14.84 -3.55 7.67
C LEU A 164 -15.00 -4.80 6.79
N ASN A 165 -15.73 -5.80 7.25
CA ASN A 165 -16.04 -6.99 6.46
C ASN A 165 -16.92 -6.64 5.25
N ASP A 166 -17.95 -5.81 5.44
CA ASP A 166 -18.79 -5.34 4.34
C ASP A 166 -18.01 -4.51 3.33
N LYS A 167 -17.11 -3.63 3.81
CA LYS A 167 -16.19 -2.88 2.96
C LYS A 167 -15.33 -3.84 2.12
N GLY A 168 -14.71 -4.84 2.74
CA GLY A 168 -13.90 -5.82 2.02
C GLY A 168 -14.70 -6.62 0.99
N ARG A 169 -15.93 -7.01 1.32
CA ARG A 169 -16.85 -7.69 0.39
C ARG A 169 -17.19 -6.79 -0.81
N LEU A 170 -17.57 -5.54 -0.55
CA LEU A 170 -17.90 -4.56 -1.60
C LEU A 170 -16.69 -4.21 -2.47
N GLU A 171 -15.49 -4.12 -1.89
CA GLU A 171 -14.24 -3.94 -2.64
C GLU A 171 -13.96 -5.14 -3.55
N GLY A 172 -14.24 -6.36 -3.10
CA GLY A 172 -14.17 -7.57 -3.91
C GLY A 172 -15.18 -7.57 -5.06
N GLU A 173 -16.44 -7.23 -4.79
CA GLU A 173 -17.48 -7.11 -5.83
C GLU A 173 -17.16 -6.01 -6.85
N LEU A 174 -16.64 -4.87 -6.39
CA LEU A 174 -16.19 -3.79 -7.27
C LEU A 174 -15.07 -4.25 -8.19
N LYS A 175 -14.06 -4.95 -7.64
CA LYS A 175 -12.95 -5.49 -8.43
C LYS A 175 -13.45 -6.50 -9.46
N ASN A 176 -14.29 -7.45 -9.05
CA ASN A 176 -14.87 -8.43 -9.97
C ASN A 176 -15.66 -7.76 -11.11
N MET A 177 -16.42 -6.71 -10.80
CA MET A 177 -17.15 -5.95 -11.82
C MET A 177 -16.21 -5.16 -12.74
N GLN A 178 -15.12 -4.58 -12.20
CA GLN A 178 -14.09 -3.92 -13.00
C GLN A 178 -13.39 -4.90 -13.96
N ASP A 179 -13.01 -6.07 -13.47
CA ASP A 179 -12.39 -7.12 -14.28
C ASP A 179 -13.35 -7.56 -15.40
N LEU A 180 -14.65 -7.75 -15.09
CA LEU A 180 -15.66 -8.10 -16.08
C LEU A 180 -15.87 -6.99 -17.14
N VAL A 181 -15.84 -5.72 -16.74
CA VAL A 181 -15.94 -4.58 -17.66
C VAL A 181 -14.71 -4.52 -18.57
N GLU A 182 -13.51 -4.74 -18.05
CA GLU A 182 -12.29 -4.75 -18.86
C GLU A 182 -12.27 -5.95 -19.82
N ASP A 183 -12.73 -7.12 -19.38
CA ASP A 183 -12.91 -8.30 -20.25
C ASP A 183 -13.89 -8.02 -21.40
N PHE A 184 -15.03 -7.37 -21.12
CA PHE A 184 -15.97 -6.99 -22.17
C PHE A 184 -15.38 -5.93 -23.11
N LYS A 185 -14.68 -4.93 -22.57
CA LYS A 185 -13.99 -3.92 -23.37
C LYS A 185 -12.96 -4.54 -24.30
N SER A 186 -12.12 -5.45 -23.80
CA SER A 186 -11.17 -6.19 -24.62
C SER A 186 -11.87 -7.00 -25.72
N LYS A 187 -12.96 -7.70 -25.40
CA LYS A 187 -13.76 -8.43 -26.41
C LYS A 187 -14.37 -7.49 -27.45
N TYR A 188 -14.84 -6.31 -27.07
CA TYR A 188 -15.36 -5.32 -28.01
C TYR A 188 -14.27 -4.76 -28.91
N GLU A 189 -13.09 -4.47 -28.38
CA GLU A 189 -11.93 -4.03 -29.17
C GLU A 189 -11.50 -5.12 -30.17
N ASP A 190 -11.44 -6.38 -29.74
CA ASP A 190 -11.15 -7.52 -30.62
C ASP A 190 -12.21 -7.68 -31.72
N GLU A 191 -13.49 -7.53 -31.40
CA GLU A 191 -14.57 -7.64 -32.38
C GLU A 191 -14.55 -6.48 -33.38
N ILE A 192 -14.21 -5.26 -32.93
CA ILE A 192 -13.98 -4.12 -33.82
C ILE A 192 -12.82 -4.41 -34.76
N ASN A 193 -11.70 -4.91 -34.23
CA ASN A 193 -10.53 -5.25 -35.04
C ASN A 193 -10.84 -6.35 -36.08
N LYS A 194 -11.57 -7.40 -35.68
CA LYS A 194 -12.03 -8.45 -36.60
C LYS A 194 -12.98 -7.91 -37.67
N ARG A 195 -13.93 -7.06 -37.29
CA ARG A 195 -14.83 -6.40 -38.24
C ARG A 195 -14.06 -5.54 -39.24
N THR A 196 -13.11 -4.73 -38.77
CA THR A 196 -12.27 -3.90 -39.65
C THR A 196 -11.40 -4.75 -40.57
N ALA A 197 -10.85 -5.86 -40.09
CA ALA A 197 -10.10 -6.79 -40.93
C ALA A 197 -10.97 -7.42 -42.03
N ALA A 198 -12.16 -7.90 -41.68
CA ALA A 198 -13.13 -8.45 -42.63
C ALA A 198 -13.64 -7.40 -43.62
N GLU A 199 -13.85 -6.15 -43.18
CA GLU A 199 -14.23 -5.03 -44.05
C GLU A 199 -13.11 -4.66 -45.03
N ASN A 200 -11.86 -4.66 -44.58
CA ASN A 200 -10.70 -4.47 -45.46
C ASN A 200 -10.59 -5.60 -46.49
N GLU A 201 -10.76 -6.85 -46.08
CA GLU A 201 -10.76 -8.01 -46.99
C GLU A 201 -11.90 -7.92 -48.01
N PHE A 202 -13.10 -7.52 -47.58
CA PHE A 202 -14.24 -7.29 -48.47
C PHE A 202 -13.95 -6.19 -49.51
N VAL A 203 -13.28 -5.10 -49.11
CA VAL A 203 -12.90 -4.02 -50.04
C VAL A 203 -11.88 -4.51 -51.07
N VAL A 204 -10.92 -5.34 -50.67
CA VAL A 204 -9.95 -5.96 -51.59
C VAL A 204 -10.68 -6.91 -52.55
N LEU A 205 -11.52 -7.80 -52.03
CA LEU A 205 -12.27 -8.75 -52.84
C LEU A 205 -13.18 -8.03 -53.85
N LYS A 206 -13.78 -6.90 -53.46
CA LYS A 206 -14.56 -6.07 -54.38
C LYS A 206 -13.70 -5.53 -55.52
N LYS A 207 -12.50 -5.02 -55.23
CA LYS A 207 -11.56 -4.57 -56.27
C LYS A 207 -11.16 -5.70 -57.20
N ASP A 208 -10.92 -6.90 -56.67
CA ASP A 208 -10.56 -8.08 -57.45
C ASP A 208 -11.72 -8.52 -58.36
N VAL A 209 -12.96 -8.47 -57.86
CA VAL A 209 -14.17 -8.73 -58.65
C VAL A 209 -14.34 -7.70 -59.77
N ASP A 210 -14.18 -6.40 -59.46
CA ASP A 210 -14.27 -5.33 -60.46
C ASP A 210 -13.16 -5.50 -61.52
N ALA A 211 -11.93 -5.83 -61.13
CA ALA A 211 -10.83 -6.12 -62.05
C ALA A 211 -11.10 -7.35 -62.93
N ALA A 212 -11.61 -8.44 -62.34
CA ALA A 212 -12.01 -9.63 -63.09
C ALA A 212 -13.15 -9.34 -64.08
N TYR A 213 -14.11 -8.49 -63.70
CA TYR A 213 -15.20 -8.07 -64.58
C TYR A 213 -14.68 -7.21 -65.74
N MET A 214 -13.77 -6.26 -65.49
CA MET A 214 -13.13 -5.48 -66.56
C MET A 214 -12.37 -6.37 -67.54
N ASN A 215 -11.59 -7.34 -67.04
CA ASN A 215 -10.89 -8.32 -67.88
C ASN A 215 -11.87 -9.18 -68.70
N LYS A 216 -12.99 -9.61 -68.09
CA LYS A 216 -14.06 -10.34 -68.78
C LYS A 216 -14.61 -9.53 -69.94
N VAL A 217 -14.98 -8.27 -69.71
CA VAL A 217 -15.53 -7.38 -70.74
C VAL A 217 -14.51 -7.13 -71.85
N GLU A 218 -13.23 -6.95 -71.52
CA GLU A 218 -12.17 -6.80 -72.53
C GLU A 218 -12.01 -8.07 -73.39
N LEU A 219 -12.07 -9.25 -72.77
CA LEU A 219 -12.02 -10.53 -73.49
C LEU A 219 -13.27 -10.75 -74.35
N GLU A 220 -14.45 -10.40 -73.87
CA GLU A 220 -15.70 -10.44 -74.65
C GLU A 220 -15.61 -9.53 -75.88
N ALA A 221 -15.12 -8.30 -75.72
CA ALA A 221 -14.89 -7.39 -76.85
C ALA A 221 -13.89 -7.94 -77.88
N LYS A 222 -12.82 -8.63 -77.42
CA LYS A 222 -11.87 -9.31 -78.33
C LYS A 222 -12.52 -10.46 -79.07
N VAL A 223 -13.38 -11.24 -78.41
CA VAL A 223 -14.13 -12.34 -79.05
C VAL A 223 -15.08 -11.79 -80.10
N ASP A 224 -15.82 -10.71 -79.80
CA ASP A 224 -16.73 -10.07 -80.75
C ASP A 224 -15.96 -9.52 -81.96
N ALA A 225 -14.85 -8.80 -81.73
CA ALA A 225 -14.00 -8.29 -82.81
C ALA A 225 -13.44 -9.39 -83.73
N LEU A 226 -12.96 -10.51 -83.14
CA LEU A 226 -12.50 -11.67 -83.91
C LEU A 226 -13.65 -12.35 -84.67
N THR A 227 -14.85 -12.36 -84.09
CA THR A 227 -16.04 -12.92 -84.74
C THR A 227 -16.46 -12.08 -85.94
N ASP A 228 -16.43 -10.76 -85.81
CA ASP A 228 -16.67 -9.82 -86.92
C ASP A 228 -15.62 -9.98 -88.03
N GLU A 229 -14.33 -10.15 -87.68
CA GLU A 229 -13.27 -10.41 -88.65
C GLU A 229 -13.49 -11.74 -89.40
N ILE A 230 -13.87 -12.81 -88.69
CA ILE A 230 -14.22 -14.09 -89.31
C ILE A 230 -15.42 -13.94 -90.26
N ASN A 231 -16.46 -13.21 -89.85
CA ASN A 231 -17.64 -12.98 -90.68
C ASN A 231 -17.32 -12.14 -91.92
N PHE A 232 -16.49 -11.12 -91.77
CA PHE A 232 -16.00 -10.30 -92.87
C PHE A 232 -15.23 -11.16 -93.88
N LEU A 233 -14.26 -11.96 -93.42
CA LEU A 233 -13.49 -12.86 -94.29
C LEU A 233 -14.39 -13.88 -95.00
N ARG A 234 -15.39 -14.43 -94.32
CA ARG A 234 -16.38 -15.33 -94.95
C ARG A 234 -17.16 -14.63 -96.06
N SER A 235 -17.67 -13.42 -95.80
CA SER A 235 -18.41 -12.64 -96.80
C SER A 235 -17.54 -12.23 -97.98
N LEU A 236 -16.27 -11.87 -97.72
CA LEU A 236 -15.28 -11.57 -98.75
C LEU A 236 -15.06 -12.79 -99.66
N TYR A 237 -14.75 -13.95 -99.10
CA TYR A 237 -14.51 -15.16 -99.88
C TYR A 237 -15.75 -15.63 -100.64
N GLU A 238 -16.95 -15.44 -100.08
CA GLU A 238 -18.19 -15.75 -100.79
C GLU A 238 -18.43 -14.78 -101.97
N ALA A 239 -18.08 -13.51 -101.82
CA ALA A 239 -18.14 -12.53 -102.90
C ALA A 239 -17.11 -12.81 -103.99
N GLU A 240 -15.86 -13.11 -103.64
CA GLU A 240 -14.81 -13.51 -104.60
C GLU A 240 -15.21 -14.78 -105.36
N LEU A 241 -15.76 -15.79 -104.68
CA LEU A 241 -16.28 -16.99 -105.34
C LEU A 241 -17.41 -16.66 -106.31
N ARG A 242 -18.35 -15.80 -105.93
CA ARG A 242 -19.42 -15.32 -106.83
C ARG A 242 -18.87 -14.57 -108.03
N GLU A 243 -17.89 -13.70 -107.84
CA GLU A 243 -17.25 -12.96 -108.92
C GLU A 243 -16.51 -13.89 -109.88
N LEU A 244 -15.69 -14.81 -109.37
CA LEU A 244 -15.01 -15.80 -110.19
C LEU A 244 -16.01 -16.66 -110.96
N GLN A 245 -17.12 -17.04 -110.34
CA GLN A 245 -18.17 -17.82 -111.00
C GLN A 245 -18.92 -17.00 -112.06
N ALA A 246 -19.14 -15.70 -111.81
CA ALA A 246 -19.69 -14.77 -112.78
C ALA A 246 -18.73 -14.54 -113.97
N GLN A 247 -17.43 -14.39 -113.71
CA GLN A 247 -16.41 -14.27 -114.76
C GLN A 247 -16.36 -15.52 -115.63
N ILE A 248 -16.48 -16.71 -115.04
CA ILE A 248 -16.57 -17.99 -115.77
C ILE A 248 -17.86 -18.06 -116.60
N SER A 249 -19.00 -17.56 -116.10
CA SER A 249 -20.25 -17.52 -116.89
C SER A 249 -20.25 -16.45 -117.97
N ASP A 250 -19.65 -15.28 -117.72
CA ASP A 250 -19.60 -14.15 -118.67
C ASP A 250 -18.63 -14.43 -119.82
N THR A 251 -17.53 -15.15 -119.58
CA THR A 251 -16.68 -15.66 -120.67
C THR A 251 -17.33 -16.79 -121.47
N SER A 252 -18.41 -17.40 -120.97
CA SER A 252 -19.16 -18.43 -121.70
C SER A 252 -20.25 -17.86 -122.63
N VAL A 253 -20.52 -16.55 -122.59
CA VAL A 253 -21.46 -15.88 -123.49
C VAL A 253 -20.68 -15.04 -124.49
N VAL A 254 -20.47 -15.61 -125.67
CA VAL A 254 -19.87 -14.95 -126.83
C VAL A 254 -20.75 -13.76 -127.23
N LEU A 255 -20.36 -12.57 -126.79
CA LEU A 255 -20.92 -11.29 -127.24
C LEU A 255 -20.32 -10.96 -128.61
N SER A 256 -21.08 -11.23 -129.66
CA SER A 256 -20.89 -10.59 -130.96
C SER A 256 -21.33 -9.12 -130.85
N MET A 257 -20.42 -8.24 -130.43
CA MET A 257 -20.63 -6.80 -130.52
C MET A 257 -20.34 -6.32 -131.95
N ASP A 258 -21.41 -6.02 -132.69
CA ASP A 258 -21.31 -5.19 -133.89
C ASP A 258 -21.26 -3.73 -133.43
N ASN A 259 -20.05 -3.20 -133.30
CA ASN A 259 -19.77 -1.86 -132.80
C ASN A 259 -19.37 -0.93 -133.94
N SER A 260 -20.34 -0.61 -134.82
CA SER A 260 -20.17 0.44 -135.83
C SER A 260 -20.84 1.74 -135.36
N ARG A 261 -20.23 2.37 -134.35
CA ARG A 261 -20.35 3.82 -134.16
C ARG A 261 -18.96 4.40 -134.19
N ASN A 262 -18.78 5.41 -135.01
CA ASN A 262 -17.55 6.15 -135.21
C ASN A 262 -17.24 6.86 -133.88
N LEU A 263 -16.57 6.14 -133.00
CA LEU A 263 -15.99 6.66 -131.78
C LEU A 263 -14.67 7.29 -132.17
N ASP A 264 -14.45 8.53 -131.73
CA ASP A 264 -13.16 9.19 -131.82
C ASP A 264 -12.19 8.44 -130.89
N LEU A 265 -11.55 7.42 -131.45
CA LEU A 265 -10.67 6.50 -130.73
C LEU A 265 -9.51 7.25 -130.08
N ASP A 266 -9.04 8.35 -130.68
CA ASP A 266 -7.92 9.11 -130.16
C ASP A 266 -8.30 9.86 -128.88
N SER A 267 -9.51 10.44 -128.83
CA SER A 267 -10.04 11.10 -127.63
C SER A 267 -10.27 10.10 -126.48
N ILE A 268 -10.86 8.94 -126.78
CA ILE A 268 -11.11 7.90 -125.77
C ILE A 268 -9.80 7.28 -125.28
N ILE A 269 -8.83 7.04 -126.17
CA ILE A 269 -7.50 6.54 -125.77
C ILE A 269 -6.77 7.56 -124.89
N ALA A 270 -6.90 8.85 -125.19
CA ALA A 270 -6.33 9.91 -124.36
C ALA A 270 -7.00 9.99 -122.97
N GLU A 271 -8.33 9.89 -122.90
CA GLU A 271 -9.09 9.89 -121.65
C GLU A 271 -8.81 8.65 -120.81
N VAL A 272 -8.76 7.47 -121.43
CA VAL A 272 -8.38 6.21 -120.75
C VAL A 272 -6.94 6.28 -120.23
N LYS A 273 -6.00 6.81 -121.00
CA LYS A 273 -4.62 7.03 -120.53
C LYS A 273 -4.56 7.99 -119.34
N ALA A 274 -5.31 9.09 -119.40
CA ALA A 274 -5.39 10.05 -118.30
C ALA A 274 -6.00 9.41 -117.03
N GLN A 275 -7.02 8.57 -117.17
CA GLN A 275 -7.61 7.83 -116.05
C GLN A 275 -6.63 6.81 -115.46
N TYR A 276 -5.87 6.09 -116.29
CA TYR A 276 -4.83 5.17 -115.78
C TYR A 276 -3.71 5.92 -115.07
N GLU A 277 -3.31 7.07 -115.58
CA GLU A 277 -2.30 7.92 -114.95
C GLU A 277 -2.82 8.50 -113.62
N GLU A 278 -4.09 8.91 -113.56
CA GLU A 278 -4.74 9.36 -112.33
C GLU A 278 -4.88 8.22 -111.31
N ILE A 279 -5.29 7.01 -111.72
CA ILE A 279 -5.41 5.84 -110.85
C ILE A 279 -4.02 5.41 -110.34
N ALA A 280 -3.00 5.42 -111.19
CA ALA A 280 -1.62 5.11 -110.79
C ALA A 280 -1.10 6.15 -109.79
N ASN A 281 -1.35 7.44 -110.02
CA ASN A 281 -0.97 8.51 -109.11
C ASN A 281 -1.75 8.44 -107.78
N ARG A 282 -3.06 8.14 -107.82
CA ARG A 282 -3.89 7.95 -106.63
C ARG A 282 -3.41 6.75 -105.82
N SER A 283 -3.16 5.61 -106.46
CA SER A 283 -2.62 4.41 -105.79
C SER A 283 -1.25 4.68 -105.16
N ARG A 284 -0.39 5.44 -105.84
CA ARG A 284 0.90 5.86 -105.29
C ARG A 284 0.74 6.76 -104.07
N ALA A 285 -0.11 7.78 -104.15
CA ALA A 285 -0.37 8.71 -103.04
C ALA A 285 -1.03 8.02 -101.83
N GLU A 286 -1.95 7.07 -102.08
CA GLU A 286 -2.57 6.25 -101.04
C GLU A 286 -1.54 5.33 -100.37
N ALA A 287 -0.66 4.69 -101.13
CA ALA A 287 0.43 3.88 -100.57
C ALA A 287 1.41 4.72 -99.74
N GLU A 288 1.83 5.89 -100.25
CA GLU A 288 2.72 6.81 -99.53
C GLU A 288 2.05 7.32 -98.23
N SER A 289 0.78 7.73 -98.28
CA SER A 289 -0.01 8.13 -97.11
C SER A 289 -0.18 6.99 -96.09
N TRP A 290 -0.44 5.77 -96.58
CA TRP A 290 -0.56 4.58 -95.73
C TRP A 290 0.76 4.25 -95.01
N TYR A 291 1.89 4.29 -95.73
CA TYR A 291 3.21 4.09 -95.13
C TYR A 291 3.56 5.20 -94.14
N GLN A 292 3.22 6.45 -94.46
CA GLN A 292 3.48 7.58 -93.56
C GLN A 292 2.66 7.46 -92.27
N SER A 293 1.37 7.10 -92.37
CA SER A 293 0.52 6.83 -91.20
C SER A 293 1.02 5.65 -90.37
N LYS A 294 1.48 4.57 -91.00
CA LYS A 294 2.08 3.43 -90.29
C LYS A 294 3.38 3.79 -89.60
N TYR A 295 4.23 4.58 -90.24
CA TYR A 295 5.48 5.06 -89.65
C TYR A 295 5.22 5.97 -88.44
N GLU A 296 4.28 6.91 -88.56
CA GLU A 296 3.87 7.79 -87.45
C GLU A 296 3.26 6.98 -86.30
N ALA A 297 2.40 6.00 -86.59
CA ALA A 297 1.84 5.12 -85.56
C ALA A 297 2.93 4.30 -84.84
N LEU A 298 3.92 3.79 -85.57
CA LEU A 298 5.08 3.10 -85.00
C LEU A 298 5.96 4.04 -84.17
N GLN A 299 6.14 5.28 -84.61
CA GLN A 299 6.91 6.29 -83.88
C GLN A 299 6.22 6.70 -82.58
N VAL A 300 4.91 6.92 -82.60
CA VAL A 300 4.11 7.24 -81.41
C VAL A 300 4.09 6.07 -80.44
N THR A 301 3.92 4.84 -80.93
CA THR A 301 3.96 3.66 -80.06
C THR A 301 5.35 3.45 -79.45
N ALA A 302 6.43 3.59 -80.22
CA ALA A 302 7.79 3.54 -79.68
C ALA A 302 8.05 4.64 -78.62
N GLY A 303 7.55 5.85 -78.85
CA GLY A 303 7.59 6.95 -77.88
C GLY A 303 6.86 6.61 -76.58
N LYS A 304 5.63 6.09 -76.67
CA LYS A 304 4.85 5.64 -75.50
C LYS A 304 5.58 4.56 -74.71
N HIS A 305 6.13 3.54 -75.37
CA HIS A 305 6.91 2.50 -74.67
C HIS A 305 8.15 3.09 -73.98
N GLY A 306 8.80 4.08 -74.58
CA GLY A 306 9.91 4.81 -73.97
C GLY A 306 9.48 5.61 -72.72
N ASP A 307 8.35 6.29 -72.79
CA ASP A 307 7.77 7.04 -71.68
C ASP A 307 7.31 6.12 -70.54
N ASP A 308 6.66 5.00 -70.85
CA ASP A 308 6.25 3.99 -69.88
C ASP A 308 7.47 3.36 -69.18
N LEU A 309 8.54 3.06 -69.92
CA LEU A 309 9.79 2.58 -69.33
C LEU A 309 10.44 3.64 -68.43
N ARG A 310 10.32 4.92 -68.77
CA ARG A 310 10.82 6.02 -67.94
C ARG A 310 9.98 6.18 -66.66
N ASN A 311 8.66 6.07 -66.77
CA ASN A 311 7.73 6.17 -65.64
C ASN A 311 7.95 5.01 -64.66
N THR A 312 7.98 3.77 -65.15
CA THR A 312 8.28 2.59 -64.32
C THR A 312 9.66 2.70 -63.64
N LYS A 313 10.69 3.21 -64.33
CA LYS A 313 11.99 3.49 -63.73
C LYS A 313 11.91 4.53 -62.60
N ASN A 314 11.12 5.58 -62.77
CA ASN A 314 10.91 6.59 -61.73
C ASN A 314 10.18 6.01 -60.53
N GLU A 315 9.10 5.23 -60.74
CA GLU A 315 8.37 4.53 -59.68
C GLU A 315 9.27 3.58 -58.90
N ILE A 316 10.11 2.79 -59.59
CA ILE A 316 11.11 1.94 -58.95
C ILE A 316 12.07 2.77 -58.09
N SER A 317 12.50 3.95 -58.56
CA SER A 317 13.37 4.82 -57.78
C SER A 317 12.70 5.41 -56.54
N GLU A 318 11.40 5.73 -56.63
CA GLU A 318 10.60 6.24 -55.51
C GLU A 318 10.33 5.16 -54.47
N ILE A 319 9.94 3.96 -54.91
CA ILE A 319 9.77 2.79 -54.04
C ILE A 319 11.10 2.48 -53.34
N ASN A 320 12.23 2.52 -54.04
CA ASN A 320 13.54 2.33 -53.42
C ASN A 320 13.85 3.39 -52.35
N ARG A 321 13.53 4.67 -52.59
CA ARG A 321 13.66 5.72 -51.57
C ARG A 321 12.76 5.47 -50.36
N MET A 322 11.55 4.99 -50.60
CA MET A 322 10.60 4.65 -49.54
C MET A 322 11.11 3.47 -48.70
N ILE A 323 11.66 2.42 -49.35
CA ILE A 323 12.29 1.29 -48.69
C ILE A 323 13.43 1.76 -47.78
N GLN A 324 14.32 2.63 -48.27
CA GLN A 324 15.43 3.16 -47.46
C GLN A 324 14.94 3.97 -46.26
N ARG A 325 13.89 4.78 -46.42
CA ARG A 325 13.28 5.52 -45.31
C ARG A 325 12.71 4.57 -44.26
N LEU A 326 11.92 3.58 -44.69
CA LEU A 326 11.32 2.59 -43.79
C LEU A 326 12.38 1.75 -43.09
N GLN A 327 13.47 1.38 -43.77
CA GLN A 327 14.62 0.71 -43.16
C GLN A 327 15.25 1.57 -42.05
N GLY A 328 15.44 2.88 -42.30
CA GLY A 328 15.93 3.81 -41.28
C GLY A 328 14.97 3.97 -40.09
N GLU A 329 13.66 4.00 -40.33
CA GLU A 329 12.64 4.01 -39.26
C GLU A 329 12.70 2.71 -38.42
N ILE A 330 12.86 1.55 -39.07
CA ILE A 330 13.03 0.26 -38.38
C ILE A 330 14.30 0.25 -37.53
N GLU A 331 15.42 0.74 -38.06
CA GLU A 331 16.68 0.82 -37.31
C GLU A 331 16.56 1.78 -36.11
N ASN A 332 15.94 2.93 -36.29
CA ASN A 332 15.66 3.87 -35.21
C ASN A 332 14.75 3.26 -34.13
N ALA A 333 13.69 2.55 -34.53
CA ALA A 333 12.81 1.86 -33.59
C ALA A 333 13.53 0.73 -32.83
N LYS A 334 14.41 -0.03 -33.50
CA LYS A 334 15.27 -1.04 -32.85
C LYS A 334 16.24 -0.39 -31.86
N ALA A 335 16.84 0.74 -32.21
CA ALA A 335 17.72 1.50 -31.32
C ALA A 335 16.96 2.03 -30.09
N GLN A 336 15.72 2.52 -30.26
CA GLN A 336 14.88 2.93 -29.14
C GLN A 336 14.49 1.75 -28.24
N ARG A 337 14.12 0.61 -28.82
CA ARG A 337 13.81 -0.61 -28.08
C ARG A 337 14.99 -1.05 -27.21
N THR A 338 16.19 -1.18 -27.79
CA THR A 338 17.39 -1.57 -27.04
C THR A 338 17.74 -0.57 -25.93
N LYS A 339 17.55 0.74 -26.18
CA LYS A 339 17.73 1.77 -25.14
C LYS A 339 16.74 1.59 -23.98
N LEU A 340 15.47 1.30 -24.27
CA LEU A 340 14.45 1.05 -23.25
C LEU A 340 14.71 -0.26 -22.49
N GLU A 341 15.10 -1.32 -23.18
CA GLU A 341 15.48 -2.60 -22.56
C GLU A 341 16.64 -2.42 -21.58
N ASN A 342 17.68 -1.66 -21.97
CA ASN A 342 18.80 -1.32 -21.07
C ASN A 342 18.35 -0.48 -19.87
N ALA A 343 17.45 0.49 -20.07
CA ALA A 343 16.93 1.31 -18.99
C ALA A 343 16.05 0.51 -18.00
N ILE A 344 15.29 -0.47 -18.50
CA ILE A 344 14.53 -1.41 -17.67
C ILE A 344 15.48 -2.28 -16.85
N ALA A 345 16.49 -2.90 -17.49
CA ALA A 345 17.47 -3.73 -16.80
C ALA A 345 18.20 -2.95 -15.69
N GLU A 346 18.61 -1.71 -15.94
CA GLU A 346 19.27 -0.86 -14.93
C GLU A 346 18.30 -0.48 -13.79
N ALA A 347 17.02 -0.25 -14.09
CA ALA A 347 16.00 0.01 -13.09
C ALA A 347 15.69 -1.21 -12.22
N GLU A 348 15.64 -2.40 -12.82
CA GLU A 348 15.49 -3.68 -12.13
C GLU A 348 16.69 -3.96 -11.22
N GLU A 349 17.91 -3.77 -11.70
CA GLU A 349 19.14 -3.95 -10.90
C GLU A 349 19.17 -2.97 -9.71
N ARG A 350 18.88 -1.68 -9.95
CA ARG A 350 18.78 -0.69 -8.87
C ARG A 350 17.70 -1.05 -7.86
N GLY A 351 16.55 -1.56 -8.32
CA GLY A 351 15.47 -2.04 -7.47
C GLY A 351 15.88 -3.23 -6.63
N GLU A 352 16.53 -4.23 -7.23
CA GLU A 352 17.02 -5.42 -6.52
C GLU A 352 18.04 -5.06 -5.45
N MET A 353 18.97 -4.16 -5.75
CA MET A 353 19.96 -3.66 -4.80
C MET A 353 19.31 -2.93 -3.62
N ALA A 354 18.29 -2.10 -3.86
CA ALA A 354 17.55 -1.43 -2.79
C ALA A 354 16.80 -2.43 -1.89
N VAL A 355 16.21 -3.48 -2.47
CA VAL A 355 15.55 -4.56 -1.71
C VAL A 355 16.56 -5.34 -0.88
N LYS A 356 17.74 -5.67 -1.44
CA LYS A 356 18.83 -6.33 -0.71
C LYS A 356 19.28 -5.50 0.50
N ASP A 357 19.51 -4.20 0.31
CA ASP A 357 19.89 -3.30 1.40
C ASP A 357 18.80 -3.20 2.49
N ALA A 358 17.53 -3.07 2.10
CA ALA A 358 16.43 -3.06 3.05
C ALA A 358 16.30 -4.38 3.84
N ARG A 359 16.51 -5.53 3.18
CA ARG A 359 16.54 -6.84 3.84
C ARG A 359 17.70 -6.97 4.82
N ALA A 360 18.90 -6.51 4.44
CA ALA A 360 20.06 -6.52 5.33
C ALA A 360 19.82 -5.66 6.58
N LYS A 361 19.25 -4.46 6.42
CA LYS A 361 18.87 -3.58 7.55
C LYS A 361 17.82 -4.21 8.46
N LEU A 362 16.85 -4.93 7.88
CA LEU A 362 15.84 -5.65 8.65
C LEU A 362 16.50 -6.75 9.48
N GLU A 363 17.38 -7.55 8.88
CA GLU A 363 18.11 -8.61 9.57
C GLU A 363 18.99 -8.06 10.71
N GLU A 364 19.67 -6.94 10.49
CA GLU A 364 20.45 -6.24 11.51
C GLU A 364 19.57 -5.79 12.69
N LEU A 365 18.40 -5.19 12.41
CA LEU A 365 17.46 -4.75 13.43
C LEU A 365 16.85 -5.92 14.20
N GLU A 366 16.54 -7.04 13.52
CA GLU A 366 16.06 -8.26 14.16
C GLU A 366 17.12 -8.88 15.07
N ALA A 367 18.39 -8.89 14.64
CA ALA A 367 19.51 -9.34 15.44
C ALA A 367 19.71 -8.45 16.68
N ALA A 368 19.67 -7.12 16.52
CA ALA A 368 19.74 -6.17 17.62
C ALA A 368 18.58 -6.36 18.62
N LEU A 369 17.36 -6.59 18.12
CA LEU A 369 16.19 -6.85 18.94
C LEU A 369 16.32 -8.18 19.71
N ARG A 370 16.84 -9.24 19.09
CA ARG A 370 17.16 -10.50 19.78
C ARG A 370 18.17 -10.28 20.91
N LYS A 371 19.27 -9.59 20.61
CA LYS A 371 20.30 -9.28 21.60
C LYS A 371 19.76 -8.46 22.77
N ALA A 372 18.94 -7.45 22.51
CA ALA A 372 18.30 -6.65 23.56
C ALA A 372 17.35 -7.48 24.44
N LYS A 373 16.61 -8.44 23.85
CA LYS A 373 15.77 -9.38 24.62
C LYS A 373 16.62 -10.30 25.50
N GLU A 374 17.72 -10.81 24.98
CA GLU A 374 18.66 -11.65 25.74
C GLU A 374 19.32 -10.88 26.90
N ASP A 375 19.76 -9.64 26.64
CA ASP A 375 20.32 -8.75 27.65
C ASP A 375 19.29 -8.41 28.74
N MET A 376 18.04 -8.14 28.37
CA MET A 376 16.94 -7.92 29.32
C MET A 376 16.68 -9.16 30.18
N ALA A 377 16.66 -10.35 29.57
CA ALA A 377 16.52 -11.60 30.29
C ALA A 377 17.70 -11.88 31.25
N ARG A 378 18.92 -11.49 30.85
CA ARG A 378 20.11 -11.54 31.72
C ARG A 378 19.97 -10.60 32.91
N GLN A 379 19.60 -9.34 32.68
CA GLN A 379 19.38 -8.36 33.75
C GLN A 379 18.33 -8.83 34.75
N LEU A 380 17.21 -9.39 34.28
CA LEU A 380 16.17 -9.95 35.17
C LEU A 380 16.71 -11.07 36.08
N ARG A 381 17.59 -11.93 35.56
CA ARG A 381 18.26 -12.97 36.38
C ARG A 381 19.20 -12.35 37.41
N GLU A 382 20.05 -11.41 37.00
CA GLU A 382 20.96 -10.70 37.92
C GLU A 382 20.20 -9.94 39.01
N TYR A 383 19.08 -9.28 38.68
CA TYR A 383 18.21 -8.63 39.66
C TYR A 383 17.59 -9.62 40.65
N GLN A 384 17.17 -10.80 40.19
CA GLN A 384 16.63 -11.84 41.07
C GLN A 384 17.70 -12.39 42.01
N GLU A 385 18.92 -12.61 41.52
CA GLU A 385 20.06 -13.03 42.34
C GLU A 385 20.40 -11.98 43.40
N LEU A 386 20.45 -10.69 43.02
CA LEU A 386 20.70 -9.59 43.95
C LEU A 386 19.59 -9.48 45.01
N MET A 387 18.33 -9.67 44.62
CA MET A 387 17.20 -9.72 45.55
C MET A 387 17.37 -10.86 46.56
N ASN A 388 17.79 -12.04 46.10
CA ASN A 388 18.03 -13.18 46.98
C ASN A 388 19.15 -12.88 48.00
N VAL A 389 20.26 -12.25 47.57
CA VAL A 389 21.34 -11.80 48.46
C VAL A 389 20.83 -10.77 49.47
N LYS A 390 20.02 -9.79 49.02
CA LYS A 390 19.42 -8.79 49.91
C LYS A 390 18.55 -9.43 50.99
N LEU A 391 17.71 -10.40 50.62
CA LEU A 391 16.88 -11.14 51.57
C LEU A 391 17.74 -11.93 52.57
N ALA A 392 18.83 -12.57 52.12
CA ALA A 392 19.77 -13.24 53.01
C ALA A 392 20.41 -12.25 54.01
N LEU A 393 20.86 -11.08 53.54
CA LEU A 393 21.42 -10.03 54.38
C LEU A 393 20.39 -9.47 55.38
N ASP A 394 19.12 -9.29 54.99
CA ASP A 394 18.07 -8.87 55.92
C ASP A 394 17.86 -9.89 57.04
N ILE A 395 17.91 -11.18 56.71
CA ILE A 395 17.83 -12.27 57.70
C ILE A 395 19.04 -12.18 58.64
N GLU A 396 20.26 -12.04 58.11
CA GLU A 396 21.47 -11.87 58.91
C GLU A 396 21.35 -10.66 59.86
N ILE A 397 20.95 -9.49 59.36
CA ILE A 397 20.73 -8.29 60.18
C ILE A 397 19.67 -8.54 61.27
N ALA A 398 18.57 -9.21 60.94
CA ALA A 398 17.54 -9.56 61.92
C ALA A 398 18.09 -10.52 62.99
N THR A 399 18.94 -11.48 62.61
CA THR A 399 19.60 -12.38 63.56
C THR A 399 20.60 -11.64 64.44
N TYR A 400 21.43 -10.74 63.89
CA TYR A 400 22.35 -9.90 64.66
C TYR A 400 21.60 -8.99 65.63
N ARG A 401 20.50 -8.35 65.20
CA ARG A 401 19.64 -7.55 66.09
C ARG A 401 19.08 -8.36 67.24
N LYS A 402 18.57 -9.56 66.98
CA LYS A 402 18.04 -10.46 68.02
C LYS A 402 19.11 -10.91 69.02
N LEU A 403 20.35 -11.14 68.56
CA LEU A 403 21.49 -11.44 69.43
C LEU A 403 21.86 -10.23 70.30
N LEU A 404 21.90 -9.02 69.73
CA LEU A 404 22.15 -7.79 70.48
C LEU A 404 21.05 -7.52 71.52
N GLU A 405 19.77 -7.64 71.15
CA GLU A 405 18.64 -7.51 72.07
C GLU A 405 18.70 -8.55 73.19
N GLY A 406 19.19 -9.76 72.90
CA GLY A 406 19.43 -10.81 73.88
C GLY A 406 20.57 -10.47 74.87
N GLU A 407 21.65 -9.84 74.40
CA GLU A 407 22.73 -9.35 75.26
C GLU A 407 22.32 -8.11 76.07
N GLU A 408 21.57 -7.17 75.48
CA GLU A 408 20.98 -6.03 76.20
C GLU A 408 20.01 -6.51 77.30
N SER A 409 19.24 -7.57 77.05
CA SER A 409 18.38 -8.20 78.05
C SER A 409 19.17 -8.86 79.19
N ARG A 410 20.39 -9.35 78.93
CA ARG A 410 21.31 -9.85 79.97
C ARG A 410 21.98 -8.72 80.75
N LEU A 411 22.35 -7.63 80.08
CA LEU A 411 22.95 -6.45 80.69
C LEU A 411 21.95 -5.61 81.50
N ALA A 412 20.67 -5.60 81.13
CA ALA A 412 19.59 -4.93 81.86
C ALA A 412 18.97 -5.80 82.97
N GLY A 413 19.23 -7.11 82.98
CA GLY A 413 18.61 -8.09 83.88
C GLY A 413 19.46 -8.53 85.08
N ASP A 414 20.76 -8.22 85.14
CA ASP A 414 21.56 -8.39 86.35
C ASP A 414 22.71 -7.37 86.35
N GLY A 415 22.88 -6.68 87.47
CA GLY A 415 23.64 -5.43 87.53
C GLY A 415 25.11 -5.60 87.16
N VAL A 416 25.57 -4.86 86.14
CA VAL A 416 26.99 -4.55 85.98
C VAL A 416 27.12 -3.07 85.65
N GLY A 417 27.60 -2.32 86.63
CA GLY A 417 27.89 -0.90 86.52
C GLY A 417 29.04 -0.59 85.57
N ASN A 418 29.15 0.70 85.26
CA ASN A 418 30.18 1.32 84.42
C ASN A 418 31.57 0.69 84.59
N VAL A 419 32.14 0.19 83.50
CA VAL A 419 33.57 -0.13 83.42
C VAL A 419 34.22 0.82 82.42
N ASN A 420 34.95 1.79 82.97
CA ASN A 420 35.99 2.54 82.27
C ASN A 420 37.11 1.57 81.83
N ILE A 421 37.48 1.59 80.55
CA ILE A 421 38.73 0.98 80.06
C ILE A 421 39.62 2.06 79.47
N SER A 422 40.83 2.14 80.04
CA SER A 422 41.91 3.08 79.76
C SER A 422 43.12 2.38 79.12
N LEU A 423 43.92 3.19 78.39
CA LEU A 423 45.28 2.97 77.87
C LEU A 423 45.41 1.94 76.71
N VAL A 424 45.77 2.29 75.47
CA VAL A 424 46.88 3.08 74.85
C VAL A 424 48.14 2.24 74.55
N SER A 425 48.33 2.06 73.24
CA SER A 425 49.58 2.09 72.45
C SER A 425 50.45 0.84 72.26
N SER A 426 51.02 0.86 71.03
CA SER A 426 52.26 0.25 70.55
C SER A 426 52.16 -1.20 70.07
N SER A 427 52.93 -1.67 69.10
CA SER A 427 53.73 -1.14 68.00
C SER A 427 54.41 -2.36 67.36
N GLY A 428 54.66 -2.32 66.05
CA GLY A 428 55.51 -3.30 65.36
C GLY A 428 54.75 -4.52 64.81
N GLY A 429 55.03 -5.00 63.61
CA GLY A 429 56.09 -4.66 62.66
C GLY A 429 56.39 -5.84 61.74
N GLY A 430 56.87 -5.54 60.53
CA GLY A 430 57.46 -6.49 59.56
C GLY A 430 56.48 -6.89 58.46
N GLY A 431 56.60 -6.40 57.21
CA GLY A 431 57.70 -6.59 56.25
C GLY A 431 57.10 -7.47 55.12
N TYR A 432 57.32 -7.33 53.81
CA TYR A 432 58.49 -7.02 52.99
C TYR A 432 58.04 -6.99 51.51
N SER A 433 58.70 -6.17 50.67
CA SER A 433 59.03 -6.36 49.21
C SER A 433 57.93 -6.74 48.20
N SER A 434 57.95 -6.43 46.91
CA SER A 434 58.69 -5.55 45.99
C SER A 434 58.16 -5.90 44.59
N GLY A 435 58.08 -4.94 43.67
CA GLY A 435 58.45 -5.22 42.27
C GLY A 435 57.38 -5.71 41.28
N LEU A 436 57.06 -4.79 40.37
CA LEU A 436 57.10 -4.92 38.90
C LEU A 436 56.07 -5.76 38.11
N ARG A 437 55.79 -5.18 36.91
CA ARG A 437 55.18 -5.71 35.66
C ARG A 437 53.65 -5.79 35.70
N GLY A 438 52.88 -5.08 34.88
CA GLY A 438 52.99 -4.78 33.44
C GLY A 438 51.76 -5.41 32.77
N GLY A 439 51.05 -4.89 31.77
CA GLY A 439 50.99 -3.63 31.06
C GLY A 439 49.78 -3.67 30.12
N SER A 440 49.32 -2.53 29.61
CA SER A 440 48.69 -2.38 28.28
C SER A 440 48.58 -0.87 28.01
N LEU A 441 49.62 -0.28 27.40
CA LEU A 441 49.64 0.09 25.97
C LEU A 441 48.56 1.11 25.59
N SER A 442 48.94 2.38 25.74
CA SER A 442 48.61 3.42 24.78
C SER A 442 49.45 3.20 23.52
N LEU A 443 48.81 3.22 22.34
CA LEU A 443 49.48 3.50 21.08
C LEU A 443 48.64 4.55 20.34
N GLY A 444 49.19 5.76 20.25
CA GLY A 444 48.81 6.73 19.25
C GLY A 444 49.69 6.56 18.01
N ALA A 445 49.05 6.59 16.84
CA ALA A 445 49.57 7.00 15.53
C ALA A 445 48.30 7.22 14.67
N GLY A 446 48.06 8.32 13.95
CA GLY A 446 48.98 9.27 13.36
C GLY A 446 49.04 9.03 11.85
N MET A 447 48.47 9.96 11.08
CA MET A 447 48.65 10.18 9.62
C MET A 447 47.95 9.17 8.69
N GLY A 448 47.32 9.53 7.58
CA GLY A 448 47.15 10.81 6.90
C GLY A 448 46.47 10.60 5.53
N SER A 449 45.94 11.69 4.99
CA SER A 449 46.05 12.10 3.57
C SER A 449 45.49 11.22 2.44
N GLY A 450 44.55 11.81 1.70
CA GLY A 450 44.11 11.42 0.35
C GLY A 450 42.67 11.91 0.12
N ALA A 451 42.37 13.17 -0.21
CA ALA A 451 42.74 13.91 -1.41
C ALA A 451 42.51 13.11 -2.70
N LEU A 452 41.25 13.06 -3.15
CA LEU A 452 40.89 13.05 -4.57
C LEU A 452 39.65 13.92 -4.76
N GLY A 453 39.89 15.18 -5.08
CA GLY A 453 38.96 15.94 -5.89
C GLY A 453 39.14 15.53 -7.35
N PHE A 454 38.03 15.37 -8.06
CA PHE A 454 37.99 15.58 -9.50
C PHE A 454 36.92 16.62 -9.78
N SER A 455 37.39 17.80 -10.17
CA SER A 455 36.63 18.73 -11.00
C SER A 455 36.66 18.25 -12.45
N SER A 456 35.49 18.19 -13.09
CA SER A 456 35.29 18.30 -14.53
C SER A 456 33.80 18.58 -14.69
N GLY A 457 33.32 19.67 -15.26
CA GLY A 457 33.90 20.62 -16.19
C GLY A 457 32.67 21.12 -16.95
N GLY A 458 32.34 22.41 -16.79
CA GLY A 458 31.29 23.03 -17.58
C GLY A 458 31.67 23.02 -19.06
N GLY A 459 30.74 22.61 -19.91
CA GLY A 459 30.89 22.64 -21.36
C GLY A 459 29.56 23.02 -22.00
N SER A 460 29.27 24.32 -22.06
CA SER A 460 28.43 24.87 -23.11
C SER A 460 29.24 24.87 -24.40
N THR A 461 28.72 24.24 -25.45
CA THR A 461 29.16 24.50 -26.82
C THR A 461 27.94 24.60 -27.73
N TYR A 462 27.71 25.81 -28.21
CA TYR A 462 27.09 26.07 -29.50
C TYR A 462 28.11 25.72 -30.60
N THR A 463 27.65 25.14 -31.71
CA THR A 463 28.28 25.35 -33.02
C THR A 463 27.21 25.43 -34.11
N VAL A 464 27.42 26.42 -34.95
CA VAL A 464 26.65 26.92 -36.09
C VAL A 464 27.28 26.36 -37.37
N THR A 465 26.42 25.84 -38.27
CA THR A 465 26.47 25.83 -39.75
C THR A 465 27.69 25.26 -40.50
N THR A 466 27.46 24.35 -41.47
CA THR A 466 27.49 24.60 -42.94
C THR A 466 27.55 23.28 -43.73
N THR A 467 26.44 22.90 -44.39
CA THR A 467 26.22 22.81 -45.85
C THR A 467 24.81 22.29 -46.10
#